data_AF-A0A2V8P7K7-F1
#
_entry.id   AF-A0A2V8P7K7-F1
#
_cell.length_a   1.000
_cell.length_b   1.000
_cell.length_c   1.000
_cell.angle_alpha   90.00
_cell.angle_beta   90.00
_cell.angle_gamma   90.00
#
_symmetry.space_group_name_H-M   'P 1'
#
loop_
_entity.id
_entity.type
_entity.pdbx_description
1 polymer ?
#
loop_
_entity_poly.entity_id
_entity_poly.type
_entity_poly.pdbx_seq_one_letter_code
_entity_poly.pdbx_strand_id
1 'polypeptide(L)'
;RLEDYDSLFAEKLDLLLKIRASTKVDWSGKHRAALTGQAIYPRPLQDPLPIWVGVGGTPESFIRAGMLGLPLMVAIIGGEPKRFRPLIDL
;
A
#
# COMPACT_ATOMS: atom_id res chain seq x y z
N ARG A 1 -10.83 16.66 -4.09
CA ARG A 1 -12.07 15.84 -3.96
C ARG A 1 -11.65 14.46 -3.46
N LEU A 2 -12.34 13.91 -2.46
CA LEU A 2 -12.04 12.59 -1.88
C LEU A 2 -12.49 11.42 -2.77
N GLU A 3 -13.25 11.71 -3.83
CA GLU A 3 -13.89 10.72 -4.71
C GLU A 3 -12.89 9.75 -5.39
N ASP A 4 -11.66 10.20 -5.67
CA ASP A 4 -10.61 9.36 -6.27
C ASP A 4 -9.61 8.81 -5.22
N TYR A 5 -9.81 9.05 -3.92
CA TYR A 5 -8.79 8.73 -2.91
C TYR A 5 -8.44 7.25 -2.88
N ASP A 6 -9.45 6.37 -2.88
CA ASP A 6 -9.23 4.93 -2.81
C ASP A 6 -8.53 4.37 -4.05
N SER A 7 -8.93 4.82 -5.24
CA SER A 7 -8.30 4.40 -6.49
C SER A 7 -6.88 4.97 -6.62
N LEU A 8 -6.64 6.21 -6.17
CA LEU A 8 -5.32 6.80 -6.08
C LEU A 8 -4.40 6.00 -5.17
N PHE A 9 -4.87 5.63 -3.97
CA PHE A 9 -4.09 4.85 -3.02
C PHE A 9 -3.78 3.47 -3.59
N ALA A 10 -4.79 2.76 -4.10
CA ALA A 10 -4.63 1.42 -4.64
C ALA A 10 -3.63 1.37 -5.80
N GLU A 11 -3.78 2.27 -6.79
CA GLU A 11 -2.88 2.33 -7.95
C GLU A 11 -1.45 2.68 -7.57
N LYS A 12 -1.26 3.66 -6.66
CA LYS A 12 0.09 4.08 -6.25
C LYS A 12 0.76 3.02 -5.38
N LEU A 13 0.01 2.31 -4.53
CA LEU A 13 0.54 1.20 -3.76
C LEU A 13 0.94 0.04 -4.68
N ASP A 14 0.09 -0.36 -5.63
CA ASP A 14 0.43 -1.41 -6.62
C ASP A 14 1.70 -1.03 -7.40
N LEU A 15 1.79 0.21 -7.90
CA LEU A 15 2.98 0.68 -8.58
C LEU A 15 4.21 0.63 -7.67
N LEU A 16 4.12 1.11 -6.43
CA LEU A 16 5.24 1.07 -5.49
C LEU A 16 5.73 -0.36 -5.24
N LEU A 17 4.81 -1.32 -5.10
CA LEU A 17 5.15 -2.73 -4.91
C LEU A 17 5.85 -3.32 -6.15
N LYS A 18 5.42 -2.96 -7.36
CA LYS A 18 6.09 -3.34 -8.62
C LYS A 18 7.49 -2.74 -8.74
N ILE A 19 7.63 -1.46 -8.36
CA ILE A 19 8.93 -0.78 -8.33
C ILE A 19 9.88 -1.44 -7.32
N ARG A 20 9.38 -1.85 -6.15
CA ARG A 20 10.16 -2.60 -5.17
C ARG A 20 10.63 -3.94 -5.74
N ALA A 21 9.72 -4.67 -6.38
CA ALA A 21 9.97 -6.03 -6.88
C ALA A 21 10.89 -6.08 -8.11
N SER A 22 10.92 -5.05 -8.94
CA SER A 22 11.71 -5.05 -10.18
C SER A 22 12.38 -3.71 -10.46
N THR A 23 13.59 -3.78 -11.03
CA THR A 23 14.31 -2.59 -11.52
C THR A 23 13.61 -1.97 -12.72
N LYS A 24 13.15 -2.78 -13.67
CA LYS A 24 12.39 -2.34 -14.86
C LYS A 24 10.90 -2.59 -14.63
N VAL A 25 10.07 -1.59 -14.88
CA VAL A 25 8.66 -1.65 -14.54
C VAL A 25 7.80 -1.40 -15.77
N ASP A 26 6.89 -2.32 -16.03
CA ASP A 26 5.74 -2.16 -16.91
C ASP A 26 4.49 -2.00 -16.06
N TRP A 27 3.81 -0.87 -16.20
CA TRP A 27 2.67 -0.50 -15.38
C TRP A 27 1.74 0.46 -16.11
N SER A 28 0.43 0.31 -15.92
CA SER A 28 -0.59 1.24 -16.43
C SER A 28 -1.70 1.41 -15.40
N GLY A 29 -2.35 2.57 -15.40
CA GLY A 29 -3.45 2.92 -14.51
C GLY A 29 -4.06 4.27 -14.89
N LYS A 30 -5.05 4.72 -14.12
CA LYS A 30 -5.82 5.95 -14.37
C LYS A 30 -5.10 7.20 -13.88
N HIS A 31 -4.34 7.11 -12.80
CA HIS A 31 -3.92 8.29 -12.03
C HIS A 31 -2.52 8.84 -12.37
N ARG A 32 -1.77 8.17 -13.23
CA ARG A 32 -0.53 8.69 -13.82
C ARG A 32 -0.22 8.01 -15.15
N ALA A 33 0.65 8.62 -15.95
CA ALA A 33 1.12 8.03 -17.21
C ALA A 33 1.74 6.64 -16.99
N ALA A 34 1.56 5.74 -17.96
CA ALA A 34 2.11 4.38 -17.90
C ALA A 34 3.65 4.37 -17.80
N LEU A 35 4.18 3.27 -17.28
CA LEU A 35 5.57 2.85 -17.46
C LEU A 35 5.59 1.67 -18.43
N THR A 36 6.53 1.68 -19.34
CA THR A 36 6.65 0.73 -20.46
C THR A 36 8.05 0.12 -20.49
N GLY A 37 8.57 -0.24 -19.30
CA GLY A 37 9.87 -0.88 -19.14
C GLY A 37 11.00 0.05 -18.68
N GLN A 38 10.68 1.25 -18.19
CA GLN A 38 11.68 2.15 -17.62
C GLN A 38 12.31 1.54 -16.36
N ALA A 39 13.61 1.78 -16.20
CA ALA A 39 14.34 1.39 -15.01
C ALA A 39 14.28 2.49 -13.93
N ILE A 40 14.07 2.11 -12.66
CA ILE A 40 13.99 3.05 -11.54
C ILE A 40 15.21 2.91 -10.65
N TYR A 41 15.92 4.03 -10.49
CA TYR A 41 17.16 4.17 -9.76
C TYR A 41 17.15 5.38 -8.82
N PRO A 42 17.97 5.37 -7.76
CA PRO A 42 18.81 4.25 -7.29
C PRO A 42 17.96 3.08 -6.74
N ARG A 43 18.55 1.88 -6.68
CA ARG A 43 17.93 0.74 -5.99
C ARG A 43 18.15 0.86 -4.48
N PRO A 44 17.18 0.47 -3.65
CA PRO A 44 17.36 0.46 -2.20
C PRO A 44 18.44 -0.56 -1.82
N LEU A 45 19.10 -0.33 -0.69
CA LEU A 45 20.03 -1.31 -0.11
C LEU A 45 19.28 -2.53 0.45
N GLN A 46 18.07 -2.31 0.97
CA GLN A 46 17.22 -3.35 1.54
C GLN A 46 16.61 -4.25 0.45
N ASP A 47 16.61 -5.55 0.71
CA ASP A 47 15.99 -6.57 -0.14
C ASP A 47 15.03 -7.46 0.68
N PRO A 48 13.70 -7.28 0.59
CA PRO A 48 13.00 -6.17 -0.08
C PRO A 48 12.94 -4.90 0.80
N LEU A 49 12.72 -3.73 0.18
CA LEU A 49 12.39 -2.50 0.91
C LEU A 49 11.12 -2.69 1.77
N PRO A 50 11.16 -2.51 3.10
CA PRO A 50 9.98 -2.65 3.94
C PRO A 50 8.92 -1.60 3.60
N ILE A 51 7.68 -2.04 3.40
CA ILE A 51 6.51 -1.18 3.14
C ILE A 51 5.41 -1.61 4.10
N TRP A 52 4.86 -0.64 4.84
CA TRP A 52 3.78 -0.82 5.80
C TRP A 52 2.56 -0.01 5.36
N VAL A 53 1.36 -0.55 5.59
CA VAL A 53 0.11 0.15 5.30
C VAL A 53 -0.46 0.76 6.58
N GLY A 54 -0.53 2.08 6.62
CA GLY A 54 -1.16 2.83 7.70
C GLY A 54 -2.69 2.72 7.64
N VAL A 55 -3.32 2.39 8.76
CA VAL A 55 -4.79 2.22 8.87
C VAL A 55 -5.32 2.89 10.14
N GLY A 56 -6.52 3.45 10.06
CA GLY A 56 -7.14 4.21 11.17
C GLY A 56 -8.40 3.60 11.77
N GLY A 57 -8.98 2.55 11.16
CA GLY A 57 -10.17 1.86 11.69
C GLY A 57 -11.22 1.43 10.68
N THR A 58 -11.05 1.76 9.39
CA THR A 58 -11.93 1.31 8.29
C THR A 58 -11.60 -0.14 7.89
N PRO A 59 -12.54 -1.11 7.98
CA PRO A 59 -12.31 -2.52 7.67
C PRO A 59 -11.67 -2.75 6.30
N GLU A 60 -12.06 -1.98 5.29
CA GLU A 60 -11.58 -2.10 3.91
C GLU A 60 -10.07 -1.88 3.81
N SER A 61 -9.50 -1.02 4.66
CA SER A 61 -8.07 -0.76 4.69
C SER A 61 -7.27 -1.92 5.30
N PHE A 62 -7.84 -2.62 6.29
CA PHE A 62 -7.24 -3.81 6.89
C PHE A 62 -7.27 -4.98 5.90
N ILE A 63 -8.44 -5.25 5.31
CA ILE A 63 -8.62 -6.30 4.30
C ILE A 63 -7.64 -6.11 3.14
N ARG A 64 -7.50 -4.88 2.62
CA ARG A 64 -6.56 -4.58 1.53
C ARG A 64 -5.12 -4.93 1.90
N ALA A 65 -4.66 -4.55 3.09
CA ALA A 65 -3.31 -4.87 3.54
C ALA A 65 -3.10 -6.39 3.68
N GLY A 66 -4.10 -7.10 4.23
CA GLY A 66 -4.11 -8.55 4.35
C GLY A 66 -4.04 -9.25 3.00
N MET A 67 -4.88 -8.85 2.04
CA MET A 67 -4.85 -9.36 0.65
C MET A 67 -3.50 -9.17 -0.05
N LEU A 68 -2.79 -8.08 0.26
CA LEU A 68 -1.47 -7.77 -0.30
C LEU A 68 -0.31 -8.39 0.49
N GLY A 69 -0.59 -9.08 1.61
CA GLY A 69 0.43 -9.63 2.50
C GLY A 69 1.36 -8.57 3.11
N LEU A 70 0.86 -7.34 3.29
CA LEU A 70 1.65 -6.22 3.81
C LEU A 70 1.45 -6.04 5.32
N PRO A 71 2.52 -5.68 6.05
CA PRO A 71 2.40 -5.35 7.47
C PRO A 71 1.55 -4.08 7.67
N LEU A 72 0.79 -4.08 8.76
CA LEU A 72 -0.13 -3.02 9.14
C LEU A 72 0.48 -2.08 10.18
N MET A 73 0.24 -0.78 10.03
CA MET A 73 0.48 0.22 11.08
C MET A 73 -0.85 0.84 11.51
N VAL A 74 -1.34 0.46 12.68
CA VAL A 74 -2.64 0.90 13.18
C VAL A 74 -2.51 2.18 14.00
N ALA A 75 -3.18 3.24 13.57
CA ALA A 75 -3.31 4.47 14.34
C ALA A 75 -4.42 4.31 15.40
N ILE A 76 -4.03 4.22 16.67
CA ILE A 76 -4.97 4.15 17.81
C ILE A 76 -5.16 5.57 18.34
N ILE A 77 -6.19 6.26 17.85
CA ILE A 77 -6.54 7.62 18.27
C ILE A 77 -7.80 7.55 19.14
N GLY A 78 -7.59 7.42 20.46
CA GLY A 78 -8.65 7.31 21.46
C GLY A 78 -9.24 5.89 21.61
N GLY A 79 -9.73 5.58 22.81
CA GLY A 79 -10.27 4.26 23.16
C GLY A 79 -9.19 3.21 23.48
N GLU A 80 -9.63 1.98 23.75
CA GLU A 80 -8.73 0.87 24.11
C GLU A 80 -8.23 0.12 22.88
N PRO A 81 -6.92 -0.25 22.82
CA PRO A 81 -6.34 -1.02 21.71
C PRO A 81 -7.11 -2.30 21.35
N LYS A 82 -7.72 -2.96 22.34
CA LYS A 82 -8.51 -4.19 22.14
C LYS A 82 -9.66 -4.03 21.15
N ARG A 83 -10.19 -2.80 20.97
CA ARG A 83 -11.27 -2.52 20.03
C ARG A 83 -10.89 -2.77 18.57
N PHE A 84 -9.60 -2.73 18.24
CA PHE A 84 -9.11 -3.00 16.89
C PHE A 84 -8.90 -4.49 16.63
N ARG A 85 -9.00 -5.36 17.64
CA ARG A 85 -8.76 -6.80 17.47
C ARG A 85 -9.61 -7.43 16.36
N PRO A 86 -10.93 -7.18 16.27
CA PRO A 86 -11.72 -7.76 15.19
C PRO A 86 -11.27 -7.33 13.79
N LEU A 87 -10.65 -6.16 13.64
CA LEU A 87 -10.13 -5.67 12.36
C LEU A 87 -8.80 -6.32 11.97
N ILE A 88 -8.01 -6.75 12.97
CA ILE A 88 -6.74 -7.48 12.76
C ILE A 88 -6.98 -8.93 12.33
N ASP A 89 -8.11 -9.51 12.73
CA ASP A 89 -8.48 -10.89 12.41
C ASP A 89 -9.16 -11.03 11.02
N LEU A 90 -9.36 -9.92 10.29
CA LEU A 90 -9.85 -9.89 8.90
C LEU A 90 -8.75 -10.28 7.91
#